data_AF-A0A7C1BXR3-F1
#
_entry.id   AF-A0A7C1BXR3-F1
#
_cell.length_a   1.000
_cell.length_b   1.000
_cell.length_c   1.000
_cell.angle_alpha   90.00
_cell.angle_beta   90.00
_cell.angle_gamma   90.00
#
_symmetry.space_group_name_H-M   'P 1'
#
loop_
_entity.id
_entity.type
_entity.pdbx_description
1 polymer ?
#
loop_
_entity_poly.entity_id
_entity_poly.type
_entity_poly.pdbx_seq_one_letter_code
_entity_poly.pdbx_strand_id
1 'polypeptide(L)' 'MIRKDLRSGARVIATGCYAQLRPEELTEIKGLDLIVGNSGKQNIVNYLNKIKTLREKKCEHA' A
#
# COMPACT_ATOMS: atom_id res chain seq x y z
N MET A 1 -12.06 8.67 1.61
CA MET A 1 -11.65 7.65 2.59
C MET A 1 -10.22 7.89 3.06
N ILE A 2 -9.22 7.85 2.17
CA ILE A 2 -7.77 7.99 2.47
C ILE A 2 -7.42 9.11 3.48
N ARG A 3 -7.95 10.34 3.29
CA ARG A 3 -7.66 11.47 4.19
C ARG A 3 -8.18 11.32 5.63
N LYS A 4 -9.23 10.50 5.85
CA LYS A 4 -9.78 10.20 7.18
C LYS A 4 -8.91 9.16 7.89
N ASP A 5 -8.45 8.17 7.14
CA ASP A 5 -7.66 7.04 7.65
C ASP A 5 -6.26 7.48 8.11
N LEU A 6 -5.65 8.44 7.41
CA LEU A 6 -4.37 9.06 7.81
C LEU A 6 -4.45 9.73 9.20
N ARG A 7 -5.63 10.25 9.59
CA ARG A 7 -5.85 10.89 10.89
C ARG A 7 -6.03 9.87 12.02
N SER A 8 -6.50 8.66 11.69
CA SER A 8 -6.72 7.58 12.65
C SER A 8 -5.49 6.70 12.87
N GLY A 9 -4.36 7.00 12.23
CA GLY A 9 -3.16 6.17 12.26
C GLY A 9 -3.32 4.83 11.52
N ALA A 10 -4.32 4.74 10.63
CA ALA A 10 -4.53 3.56 9.81
C ALA A 10 -3.55 3.54 8.62
N ARG A 11 -3.22 2.33 8.17
CA ARG A 11 -2.39 2.11 6.98
C ARG A 11 -3.26 1.99 5.75
N VAL A 12 -2.86 2.62 4.66
CA VAL A 12 -3.62 2.60 3.40
C VAL A 12 -2.85 1.79 2.36
N ILE A 13 -3.51 0.80 1.78
CA ILE A 13 -2.94 -0.10 0.78
C ILE A 13 -3.80 -0.03 -0.48
N ALA A 14 -3.19 0.22 -1.63
CA ALA A 14 -3.86 0.24 -2.92
C ALA A 14 -3.72 -1.12 -3.57
N THR A 15 -4.84 -1.71 -4.00
CA THR A 15 -4.83 -3.00 -4.69
C THR A 15 -5.71 -3.01 -5.92
N GLY A 16 -5.41 -3.91 -6.85
CA GLY A 16 -6.23 -4.15 -8.05
C GLY A 16 -5.43 -4.14 -9.35
N CYS A 17 -6.13 -4.25 -10.48
CA CYS A 17 -5.50 -4.18 -11.81
C CYS A 17 -4.93 -2.78 -12.10
N TYR A 18 -5.58 -1.73 -11.61
CA TYR A 18 -5.11 -0.35 -11.76
C TYR A 18 -3.74 -0.13 -11.07
N ALA A 19 -3.53 -0.77 -9.92
CA ALA A 19 -2.24 -0.74 -9.21
C ALA A 19 -1.09 -1.35 -9.99
N GLN A 20 -1.36 -2.31 -10.88
CA GLN A 20 -0.34 -2.91 -11.76
C GLN A 20 -0.10 -2.06 -13.01
N LEU A 21 -1.15 -1.45 -13.54
CA LEU A 21 -1.08 -0.65 -14.77
C LEU A 21 -0.44 0.73 -14.55
N ARG A 22 -0.69 1.34 -13.38
CA ARG A 22 -0.25 2.70 -13.02
C ARG A 22 0.24 2.76 -11.56
N PRO A 23 1.34 2.08 -11.22
CA PRO A 23 1.91 2.18 -9.88
C PRO A 23 2.44 3.58 -9.56
N GLU A 24 2.99 4.28 -10.55
CA GLU A 24 3.61 5.60 -10.39
C GLU A 24 2.58 6.64 -9.91
N GLU A 25 1.41 6.71 -10.55
CA GLU A 25 0.31 7.62 -10.15
C GLU A 25 -0.15 7.34 -8.71
N LEU A 26 -0.13 6.07 -8.28
CA LEU A 26 -0.50 5.70 -6.92
C LEU A 26 0.58 6.09 -5.90
N THR A 27 1.86 6.06 -6.27
CA THR A 27 2.94 6.50 -5.37
C THR A 27 2.88 7.99 -5.04
N GLU A 28 2.29 8.80 -5.91
CA GLU A 28 2.07 10.24 -5.66
C GLU A 28 0.97 10.48 -4.61
N ILE A 29 0.16 9.47 -4.27
CA ILE A 29 -0.91 9.58 -3.28
C ILE A 29 -0.31 9.65 -1.87
N LYS A 30 -0.34 10.86 -1.30
CA LYS A 30 0.10 11.12 0.06
C LYS A 30 -0.73 10.33 1.09
N GLY A 31 -0.06 9.44 1.82
CA GLY A 31 -0.67 8.57 2.82
C GLY A 31 -0.96 7.16 2.34
N LEU A 32 -0.49 6.79 1.15
CA LEU A 32 -0.45 5.41 0.69
C LEU A 32 0.84 4.74 1.18
N ASP A 33 0.70 3.62 1.89
CA ASP A 33 1.83 2.89 2.48
C ASP A 33 2.32 1.75 1.58
N LEU A 34 1.43 1.14 0.80
CA LEU A 34 1.77 -0.01 -0.06
C LEU A 34 0.88 -0.06 -1.31
N ILE A 35 1.47 -0.47 -2.43
CA ILE A 35 0.77 -0.80 -3.68
C ILE A 35 0.93 -2.30 -3.92
N VAL A 36 -0.18 -3.01 -4.07
CA VAL A 36 -0.19 -4.46 -4.29
C VAL A 36 -1.00 -4.80 -5.54
N GLY A 37 -0.38 -5.49 -6.48
CA GLY A 37 -1.10 -5.94 -7.68
C GLY A 37 -2.21 -6.96 -7.39
N ASN A 38 -3.07 -7.24 -8.38
CA ASN A 38 -4.09 -8.30 -8.25
C ASN A 38 -3.49 -9.68 -7.91
N SER A 39 -2.30 -9.97 -8.42
CA SER A 39 -1.53 -11.19 -8.12
C SER A 39 -0.89 -11.19 -6.72
N GLY A 40 -0.82 -10.04 -6.05
CA GLY A 40 -0.27 -9.89 -4.71
C GLY A 40 -1.34 -9.95 -3.60
N LYS A 41 -2.64 -9.91 -3.95
CA LYS A 41 -3.73 -9.86 -2.96
C LYS A 41 -3.78 -11.08 -2.03
N GLN A 42 -3.42 -12.27 -2.53
CA GLN A 42 -3.30 -13.48 -1.71
C GLN A 42 -2.16 -13.40 -0.69
N ASN A 43 -1.13 -12.60 -0.98
CA ASN A 43 0.03 -12.42 -0.12
C ASN A 43 -0.08 -11.18 0.79
N ILE A 44 -1.24 -10.51 0.85
CA ILE A 44 -1.45 -9.33 1.71
C ILE A 44 -1.04 -9.59 3.16
N VAL A 45 -1.36 -10.77 3.70
CA VAL A 45 -1.00 -11.13 5.09
C VAL A 45 0.52 -11.15 5.27
N ASN A 46 1.24 -11.66 4.28
CA ASN A 46 2.71 -11.68 4.29
C ASN A 46 3.29 -10.27 4.18
N TYR A 47 2.73 -9.42 3.30
CA TYR A 47 3.14 -8.02 3.19
C TYR A 47 2.87 -7.23 4.47
N LEU A 48 1.71 -7.43 5.11
CA LEU A 48 1.38 -6.82 6.40
C LEU A 48 2.35 -7.22 7.51
N ASN A 49 2.79 -8.49 7.52
CA ASN A 49 3.78 -8.99 8.48
C ASN A 49 5.18 -8.39 8.23
N LYS A 50 5.60 -8.25 6.96
CA LYS A 50 6.86 -7.57 6.61
C LYS A 50 6.87 -6.10 7.07
N ILE A 51 5.76 -5.39 6.84
CA ILE A 51 5.63 -3.96 7.19
C ILE A 51 5.51 -3.74 8.72
N LYS A 52 5.12 -4.75 9.50
CA LYS A 52 5.18 -4.65 10.98
C LYS A 52 6.62 -4.54 11.49
N THR A 53 7.57 -5.15 10.79
CA THR A 53 8.98 -5.22 11.20
C THR A 53 9.79 -4.03 10.69
N LEU A 54 9.39 -3.46 9.55
CA LEU A 54 10.05 -2.32 8.91
C LEU A 54 9.29 -1.03 9.20
N ARG A 55 9.73 -0.31 10.24
CA ARG A 55 9.20 1.02 10.59
C ARG A 55 9.88 2.11 9.75
N GLU A 56 10.07 1.87 8.46
CA GLU A 56 10.75 2.77 7.54
C GLU A 56 9.81 3.14 6.40
N LYS A 57 9.56 4.44 6.26
CA LYS A 57 8.76 5.02 5.20
C LYS A 57 9.46 4.82 3.85
N LYS A 58 9.08 3.80 3.10
CA LYS A 58 9.20 3.80 1.63
C LYS A 58 8.03 3.05 1.01
N CYS A 59 7.45 3.64 -0.02
CA CYS A 59 6.56 2.94 -0.93
C CYS A 59 7.36 1.83 -1.62
N GLU A 60 7.23 0.59 -1.14
CA GLU A 60 7.75 -0.59 -1.83
C GLU A 60 6.70 -1.09 -2.83
N HIS A 61 7.14 -1.39 -4.04
CA HIS A 61 6.29 -1.94 -5.09
C HIS A 61 6.36 -3.46 -5.03
N ALA A 62 5.22 -4.14 -4.80
CA ALA A 62 5.19 -5.60 -4.63
C ALA A 62 3.93 -6.32 -5.15
#